data_AF-A0AA39JID7-F1
#
_entry.id   AF-A0AA39JID7-F1
#
_cell.length_a   1.000
_cell.length_b   1.000
_cell.length_c   1.000
_cell.angle_alpha   90.00
_cell.angle_beta   90.00
_cell.angle_gamma   90.00
#
_symmetry.space_group_name_H-M   'P 1'
#
loop_
_entity.id
_entity.type
_entity.pdbx_description
1 polymer ?
#
loop_
_entity_poly.entity_id
_entity_poly.type
_entity_poly.pdbx_seq_one_letter_code
_entity_poly.pdbx_strand_id
1 'polypeptide(L)'
;GLRKVSRDLYLPDILGAKRGIEALAAFLEKSGAFTKTGAPKRPPMRPTLDEEETTLEDWLGDQDPENNQGTCSMHTNPCPI
;
A
#
# COMPACT_ATOMS: atom_id res chain seq x y z
N GLY A 1 -23.02 -2.69 10.68
CA GLY A 1 -21.69 -2.93 11.26
C GLY A 1 -21.80 -3.94 12.40
N LEU A 2 -20.74 -4.72 12.66
CA LEU A 2 -20.69 -5.80 13.67
C LEU A 2 -21.26 -5.39 15.04
N ARG A 3 -21.00 -4.14 15.45
CA ARG A 3 -21.53 -3.47 16.67
C ARG A 3 -23.07 -3.47 16.80
N LYS A 4 -23.83 -3.56 15.70
CA LYS A 4 -25.30 -3.66 15.71
C LYS A 4 -25.77 -5.07 16.07
N VAL A 5 -24.95 -6.09 15.82
CA VAL A 5 -25.31 -7.50 15.98
C VAL A 5 -24.85 -8.03 17.34
N SER A 6 -23.70 -7.58 17.83
CA SER A 6 -23.29 -7.82 19.21
C SER A 6 -22.44 -6.65 19.71
N ARG A 7 -22.73 -6.19 20.93
CA ARG A 7 -21.92 -5.19 21.64
C ARG A 7 -20.66 -5.80 22.23
N ASP A 8 -20.73 -7.07 22.62
CA ASP A 8 -19.69 -7.79 23.37
C ASP A 8 -18.96 -8.78 22.46
N LEU A 9 -18.69 -8.33 21.24
CA LEU A 9 -18.11 -9.16 20.20
C LEU A 9 -16.63 -9.43 20.54
N TYR A 10 -16.32 -10.65 20.96
CA TYR A 10 -14.97 -11.06 21.34
C TYR A 10 -14.25 -11.72 20.17
N LEU A 11 -13.25 -11.02 19.62
CA LEU A 11 -12.49 -11.51 18.46
C LEU A 11 -11.81 -12.87 18.69
N PRO A 12 -11.21 -13.15 19.87
CA PRO A 12 -10.56 -14.44 20.10
C PRO A 12 -11.50 -15.64 19.98
N ASP A 13 -12.78 -15.52 20.33
CA ASP A 13 -13.74 -16.62 20.16
C ASP A 13 -14.02 -16.90 18.68
N ILE A 14 -14.05 -15.84 17.86
CA ILE A 14 -14.28 -15.94 16.40
C ILE A 14 -13.04 -16.47 15.69
N LEU A 15 -11.87 -15.98 16.08
CA LEU A 15 -10.60 -16.38 15.48
C LEU A 15 -10.06 -17.70 16.04
N GLY A 16 -10.59 -18.17 17.18
CA GLY A 16 -10.25 -19.46 17.78
C GLY A 16 -10.91 -20.66 17.10
N ALA A 17 -11.90 -20.43 16.23
CA ALA A 17 -12.60 -21.48 15.50
C ALA A 17 -12.46 -21.31 13.98
N LYS A 18 -12.15 -22.40 13.27
CA LYS A 18 -12.05 -22.40 11.79
C LYS A 18 -13.27 -21.78 11.11
N ARG A 19 -14.47 -22.16 11.56
CA ARG A 19 -15.74 -21.60 11.06
C ARG A 19 -15.86 -20.10 11.30
N GLY A 20 -15.35 -19.60 12.43
CA GLY A 20 -15.40 -18.17 12.75
C GLY A 20 -14.44 -17.36 11.86
N ILE A 21 -13.25 -17.90 11.57
CA ILE A 21 -12.31 -17.31 10.61
C ILE A 21 -12.94 -17.22 9.21
N GLU A 22 -13.52 -18.33 8.72
CA GLU A 22 -14.16 -18.37 7.40
C GLU A 22 -15.34 -17.38 7.32
N ALA A 23 -16.18 -17.33 8.35
CA ALA A 23 -17.30 -16.40 8.42
C ALA A 23 -16.84 -14.93 8.45
N LEU A 24 -15.77 -14.62 9.19
CA LEU A 24 -15.22 -13.28 9.26
C LEU A 24 -14.58 -12.87 7.93
N ALA A 25 -13.86 -13.78 7.27
CA ALA A 25 -13.27 -13.53 5.95
C ALA A 25 -14.35 -13.18 4.91
N ALA A 26 -15.42 -13.98 4.82
CA ALA A 26 -16.55 -13.71 3.92
C ALA A 26 -17.26 -12.39 4.25
N PHE A 27 -17.38 -12.04 5.54
CA PHE A 27 -17.94 -10.76 5.96
C PHE A 27 -17.06 -9.58 5.50
N LEU A 28 -15.74 -9.66 5.67
CA LEU A 28 -14.82 -8.61 5.27
C LEU A 28 -14.85 -8.39 3.75
N GLU A 29 -14.85 -9.49 2.99
CA GLU A 29 -14.97 -9.46 1.52
C GLU A 29 -16.27 -8.77 1.08
N LYS A 30 -17.41 -9.16 1.65
CA LYS A 30 -18.72 -8.59 1.30
C LYS A 30 -18.89 -7.14 1.75
N SER A 31 -18.32 -6.79 2.91
CA SER A 31 -18.46 -5.45 3.49
C SER A 31 -17.50 -4.43 2.90
N GLY A 32 -16.47 -4.87 2.16
CA GLY A 32 -15.42 -3.99 1.64
C GLY A 32 -14.61 -3.29 2.73
N ALA A 33 -14.63 -3.82 3.95
CA ALA A 33 -13.82 -3.31 5.04
C ALA A 33 -12.34 -3.28 4.63
N PHE A 34 -11.60 -2.25 5.06
CA PHE A 34 -10.20 -1.98 4.69
C PHE A 34 -9.95 -1.51 3.25
N THR A 35 -10.98 -1.23 2.44
CA THR A 35 -10.79 -0.41 1.24
C THR A 35 -10.97 1.08 1.55
N LYS A 36 -10.31 1.95 0.79
CA LYS A 36 -10.33 3.42 1.00
C LYS A 36 -11.76 4.00 1.05
N THR A 37 -12.73 3.35 0.41
CA THR A 37 -14.12 3.80 0.30
C THR A 37 -15.15 2.84 0.91
N GLY A 38 -14.73 1.69 1.42
CA GLY A 38 -15.65 0.62 1.84
C GLY A 38 -16.31 -0.14 0.68
N ALA A 39 -16.03 0.23 -0.58
CA ALA A 39 -16.50 -0.52 -1.75
C ALA A 39 -15.54 -1.69 -2.05
N PRO A 40 -16.01 -2.80 -2.64
CA PRO A 40 -15.15 -3.88 -3.11
C PRO A 40 -14.03 -3.33 -4.02
N LYS A 41 -12.81 -3.84 -3.84
CA LYS A 41 -11.65 -3.42 -4.65
C LYS A 41 -11.94 -3.74 -6.13
N ARG A 42 -11.84 -2.74 -7.01
CA ARG A 42 -11.93 -2.97 -8.45
C ARG A 42 -10.75 -3.84 -8.92
N PRO A 43 -10.91 -4.63 -9.98
CA PRO A 43 -9.79 -5.33 -10.60
C PRO A 43 -8.63 -4.37 -10.88
N PRO A 44 -7.37 -4.81 -10.74
CA PRO A 44 -6.23 -3.98 -11.10
C PRO A 44 -6.37 -3.58 -12.57
N MET A 45 -6.43 -2.28 -12.83
CA MET A 45 -6.32 -1.74 -14.19
C MET A 45 -4.82 -1.67 -14.50
N ARG A 46 -4.40 -2.09 -15.70
CA ARG A 46 -3.04 -1.83 -16.14
C ARG A 46 -2.84 -0.32 -16.17
N PRO A 47 -1.75 0.22 -15.62
CA PRO A 47 -1.42 1.62 -15.83
C PRO A 47 -1.33 1.85 -17.34
N THR A 48 -2.02 2.89 -17.81
CA THR A 48 -1.73 3.45 -19.14
C THR A 48 -0.40 4.16 -18.99
N LEU A 49 0.59 3.77 -19.80
CA LEU A 49 1.71 4.65 -20.05
C LEU A 49 1.10 5.81 -20.84
N ASP A 50 1.09 7.01 -20.25
CA ASP A 50 0.85 8.21 -21.05
C ASP A 50 2.00 8.23 -22.06
N GLU A 51 1.68 8.06 -23.34
CA GLU A 51 2.63 8.17 -24.45
C GLU A 51 2.97 9.66 -24.65
N GLU A 52 3.47 10.32 -23.61
CA GLU A 52 4.27 11.52 -23.80
C GLU A 52 5.65 11.01 -24.19
N GLU A 53 5.89 11.01 -25.50
CA GLU A 53 7.17 10.70 -26.12
C GLU A 53 8.20 11.71 -25.60
N THR A 54 8.84 11.40 -24.47
CA THR A 54 9.97 12.18 -23.97
C THR A 54 11.07 12.02 -25.01
N THR A 55 11.37 13.11 -25.69
CA THR A 55 12.39 13.10 -26.74
C THR A 55 13.76 12.92 -26.08
N LEU A 56 14.73 12.31 -26.77
CA LEU A 56 16.09 12.15 -26.22
C LEU A 56 16.72 13.52 -25.94
N GLU A 57 16.27 14.53 -26.67
CA GLU A 57 16.52 15.95 -26.50
C GLU A 57 16.04 16.48 -25.12
N ASP A 58 14.92 15.99 -24.58
CA ASP A 58 14.42 16.38 -23.25
C ASP A 58 15.28 15.82 -22.11
N TRP A 59 15.86 14.62 -22.28
CA TRP A 59 16.73 13.98 -21.29
C TRP A 59 18.16 14.53 -21.29
N LEU A 60 18.58 15.12 -22.40
CA LEU A 60 19.92 15.70 -22.58
C LEU A 60 19.95 17.22 -22.30
N GLY A 61 18.84 17.78 -21.83
CA GLY A 61 18.75 19.18 -21.39
C GLY A 61 19.69 19.49 -20.23
N ASP A 62 20.69 20.33 -20.53
CA ASP A 62 21.63 21.00 -19.62
C ASP A 62 22.34 20.12 -18.59
N GLN A 63 23.24 19.24 -19.06
CA GLN A 63 24.40 18.89 -18.24
C GLN A 63 25.36 20.09 -18.22
N ASP A 64 25.23 20.94 -17.21
CA ASP A 64 26.31 21.84 -16.79
C ASP A 64 27.44 20.97 -16.18
N PRO A 65 28.65 20.94 -16.76
CA PRO A 65 29.75 20.16 -16.24
C PRO A 65 30.41 20.73 -14.97
N GLU A 66 29.94 21.83 -14.38
CA GLU A 66 30.55 22.44 -13.19
C GLU A 66 29.73 22.31 -11.89
N ASN A 67 29.55 21.10 -11.37
CA ASN A 67 29.39 20.92 -9.92
C ASN A 67 29.96 19.59 -9.40
N ASN A 68 31.29 19.48 -9.44
CA ASN A 68 32.01 18.72 -8.43
C ASN A 68 31.94 19.49 -7.11
N GLN A 69 30.92 19.21 -6.29
CA GLN A 69 30.99 19.22 -4.83
C GLN A 69 29.67 18.74 -4.21
N GLY A 70 29.72 17.55 -3.63
CA GLY A 70 28.63 16.98 -2.84
C GLY A 70 28.97 15.57 -2.39
N THR A 71 29.92 15.45 -1.47
CA THR A 71 30.27 14.18 -0.84
C THR A 71 29.05 13.56 -0.14
N CYS A 72 28.44 12.54 -0.74
CA CYS A 72 27.51 11.67 -0.02
C CYS A 72 28.31 10.74 0.89
N SER A 73 28.68 11.25 2.05
CA SER A 73 29.31 10.45 3.11
C SER A 73 28.27 9.47 3.65
N MET A 74 28.44 8.19 3.35
CA MET A 74 27.63 7.09 3.90
C MET A 74 27.93 6.92 5.39
N HIS A 75 27.40 7.80 6.24
CA HIS A 75 27.37 7.57 7.68
C HIS A 75 26.33 6.49 7.98
N THR A 76 26.73 5.23 7.88
CA THR A 76 26.04 4.16 8.58
C THR A 76 26.29 4.37 10.07
N ASN A 77 25.26 4.71 10.84
CA ASN A 77 25.34 4.57 12.30
C ASN A 77 25.51 3.08 12.63
N PRO A 78 26.51 2.67 13.43
CA PRO A 78 26.55 1.30 13.93
C PRO A 78 25.40 1.08 14.92
N CYS A 79 24.72 -0.07 14.78
CA CYS A 79 23.77 -0.56 15.75
C CYS A 79 24.43 -0.62 17.15
N PRO A 80 23.81 -0.09 18.22
CA PRO A 80 24.27 -0.35 19.56
C PRO A 80 23.96 -1.81 19.94
N ILE A 81 24.97 -2.52 20.45
CA ILE A 81 24.85 -3.82 21.14
C ILE A 81 24.69 -3.55 22.63
#